data_AF-A0A523T712-F1
#
_entry.id   AF-A0A523T712-F1
#
_cell.length_a   1.000
_cell.length_b   1.000
_cell.length_c   1.000
_cell.angle_alpha   90.00
_cell.angle_beta   90.00
_cell.angle_gamma   90.00
#
_symmetry.space_group_name_H-M   'P 1'
#
loop_
_entity.id
_entity.type
_entity.pdbx_description
1 polymer ?
#
loop_
_entity_poly.entity_id
_entity_poly.type
_entity_poly.pdbx_seq_one_letter_code
_entity_poly.pdbx_strand_id
1 'polypeptide(L)'
;MKISLIEARDLSEAWFLCLRKTLTEGYEYKIERGSYKGQYRKELDLTAVQVKNPATKPLIPSVPQGVPPPTSMEYVESYLPYLMTAHKAKEEQYTYGQYLEKQIPQVIKMYKEDG
;
A
#
# COMPACT_ATOMS: atom_id res chain seq x y z
N MET A 1 -1.18 -20.53 8.83
CA MET A 1 -1.46 -19.17 8.33
C MET A 1 -2.32 -18.46 9.36
N LYS A 2 -1.74 -17.50 10.08
CA LYS A 2 -2.40 -16.65 11.07
C LYS A 2 -2.92 -15.38 10.38
N ILE A 3 -4.22 -15.12 10.50
CA ILE A 3 -4.83 -13.91 9.94
C ILE A 3 -4.79 -12.81 10.99
N SER A 4 -4.21 -11.66 10.64
CA SER A 4 -4.24 -10.44 11.45
C SER A 4 -5.31 -9.50 10.91
N LEU A 5 -6.33 -9.22 11.72
CA LEU A 5 -7.37 -8.24 11.40
C LEU A 5 -7.03 -6.92 12.06
N ILE A 6 -7.05 -5.83 11.28
CA ILE A 6 -6.77 -4.47 11.74
C ILE A 6 -7.91 -3.56 11.27
N GLU A 7 -8.54 -2.87 12.22
CA GLU A 7 -9.43 -1.77 11.93
C GLU A 7 -8.74 -0.45 12.26
N ALA A 8 -8.77 0.49 11.32
CA ALA A 8 -8.16 1.80 11.46
C ALA A 8 -9.12 2.92 11.02
N ARG A 9 -8.99 4.09 11.62
CA ARG A 9 -9.77 5.28 11.29
C ARG A 9 -9.35 5.87 9.94
N ASP A 10 -8.04 5.95 9.69
CA ASP A 10 -7.43 6.53 8.49
C ASP A 10 -6.13 5.78 8.11
N LEU A 11 -5.47 6.21 7.04
CA LEU A 11 -4.24 5.60 6.54
C LEU A 11 -3.06 5.77 7.50
N SER A 12 -2.99 6.89 8.24
CA SER A 12 -1.91 7.15 9.19
C SER A 12 -1.95 6.16 10.34
N GLU A 13 -3.14 5.96 10.93
CA GLU A 13 -3.33 4.96 11.99
C GLU A 13 -3.11 3.54 11.48
N ALA A 14 -3.63 3.21 10.30
CA ALA A 14 -3.43 1.89 9.69
C ALA A 14 -1.95 1.51 9.59
N TRP A 15 -1.12 2.45 9.13
CA TRP A 15 0.34 2.27 9.06
C TRP A 15 0.96 1.88 10.41
N PHE A 16 0.67 2.64 11.47
CA PHE A 16 1.24 2.36 12.80
C PHE A 16 0.67 1.10 13.45
N LEU A 17 -0.61 0.78 13.22
CA LEU A 17 -1.19 -0.47 13.70
C LEU A 17 -0.55 -1.69 13.02
N CYS A 18 -0.30 -1.63 11.72
CA CYS A 18 0.45 -2.65 10.99
C CYS A 18 1.87 -2.83 11.56
N LEU A 19 2.61 -1.73 11.75
CA LEU A 19 3.96 -1.78 12.33
C LEU A 19 3.94 -2.40 13.73
N ARG A 20 3.05 -1.93 14.60
CA ARG A 20 2.92 -2.47 15.97
C ARG A 20 2.62 -3.96 15.93
N LYS A 21 1.65 -4.39 15.12
CA LYS A 21 1.24 -5.79 14.99
C LYS A 21 2.41 -6.66 14.50
N THR A 22 3.14 -6.21 13.49
CA THR A 22 4.35 -6.90 12.99
C THR A 22 5.42 -7.00 14.07
N LEU A 23 5.68 -5.93 14.82
CA LEU A 23 6.69 -5.93 15.87
C LEU A 23 6.33 -6.86 17.04
N THR A 24 5.06 -6.89 17.45
CA THR A 24 4.63 -7.65 18.63
C THR A 24 4.30 -9.12 18.31
N GLU A 25 3.79 -9.39 17.11
CA GLU A 25 3.22 -10.70 16.76
C GLU A 25 3.81 -11.32 15.48
N GLY A 26 4.62 -10.58 14.73
CA GLY A 26 5.23 -11.08 13.51
C GLY A 26 6.28 -12.15 13.78
N TYR A 27 6.31 -13.16 12.91
CA TYR A 27 7.36 -14.17 12.93
C TYR A 27 8.60 -13.63 12.21
N GLU A 28 9.76 -14.14 12.60
CA GLU A 28 11.03 -13.77 11.99
C GLU A 28 11.58 -14.97 11.19
N TYR A 29 12.11 -14.70 10.01
CA TYR A 29 12.77 -15.70 9.17
C TYR A 29 13.94 -15.10 8.42
N LYS A 30 14.89 -15.96 8.03
CA LYS A 30 16.03 -15.57 7.20
C LYS A 30 15.65 -15.65 5.73
N ILE A 31 15.90 -14.58 4.98
CA ILE A 31 15.65 -14.54 3.55
C ILE A 31 16.69 -15.40 2.82
N GLU A 32 16.26 -16.47 2.16
CA GLU A 32 17.18 -17.41 1.50
C GLU A 32 17.45 -17.08 0.02
N ARG A 33 16.52 -16.37 -0.64
CA ARG A 33 16.56 -16.05 -2.08
C ARG A 33 15.98 -14.68 -2.37
N GLY A 34 16.38 -14.10 -3.51
CA GLY A 34 15.89 -12.81 -3.99
C GLY A 34 16.59 -11.61 -3.35
N SER A 35 15.96 -10.44 -3.47
CA SER A 35 16.42 -9.20 -2.84
C SER A 35 16.52 -9.40 -1.32
N TYR A 36 17.60 -8.91 -0.71
CA TYR A 36 17.88 -9.00 0.73
C TYR A 36 18.28 -10.41 1.26
N LYS A 37 18.73 -11.32 0.39
CA LYS A 37 19.28 -12.63 0.81
C LYS A 37 20.27 -12.50 1.98
N GLY A 38 20.06 -13.30 3.02
CA GLY A 38 20.89 -13.34 4.23
C GLY A 38 20.38 -12.45 5.37
N GLN A 39 19.49 -11.49 5.10
CA GLN A 39 18.87 -10.66 6.12
C GLN A 39 17.71 -11.38 6.81
N TYR A 40 17.38 -10.94 8.02
CA TYR A 40 16.18 -11.36 8.72
C TYR A 40 15.02 -10.41 8.40
N ARG A 41 13.83 -10.98 8.19
CA ARG A 41 12.60 -10.22 8.03
C ARG A 41 11.60 -10.65 9.08
N LYS A 42 10.89 -9.66 9.64
CA LYS A 42 9.73 -9.85 10.49
C LYS A 42 8.47 -9.49 9.72
N GLU A 43 7.51 -10.40 9.62
CA GLU A 43 6.26 -10.17 8.86
C GLU A 43 5.04 -10.85 9.49
N LEU A 44 3.86 -10.51 8.97
CA LEU A 44 2.59 -11.15 9.30
C LEU A 44 2.22 -12.09 8.14
N ASP A 45 1.73 -13.30 8.45
CA ASP A 45 1.34 -14.32 7.45
C ASP A 45 0.31 -13.76 6.44
N LEU A 46 -0.78 -13.19 6.97
CA LEU A 46 -1.84 -12.55 6.20
C LEU A 46 -2.43 -11.44 7.06
N THR A 47 -2.60 -10.24 6.48
CA THR A 47 -3.22 -9.11 7.17
C THR A 47 -4.37 -8.55 6.35
N ALA A 48 -5.53 -8.38 6.98
CA ALA A 48 -6.66 -7.64 6.42
C ALA A 48 -6.81 -6.33 7.20
N VAL A 49 -6.79 -5.21 6.47
CA VAL A 49 -6.88 -3.88 7.06
C VAL A 49 -8.14 -3.20 6.54
N GLN A 50 -9.06 -2.87 7.45
CA GLN A 50 -10.22 -2.05 7.14
C GLN A 50 -9.95 -0.61 7.58
N VAL A 51 -9.95 0.31 6.61
CA VAL A 51 -9.77 1.74 6.86
C VAL A 51 -11.12 2.43 6.72
N LYS A 52 -11.62 3.04 7.80
CA LYS A 52 -12.97 3.63 7.85
C LYS A 52 -13.07 4.91 7.01
N ASN A 53 -12.02 5.73 7.00
CA ASN A 53 -11.94 6.99 6.24
C ASN A 53 -10.65 7.04 5.40
N PRO A 54 -10.55 6.28 4.30
CA PRO A 54 -9.31 6.17 3.53
C PRO A 54 -8.92 7.46 2.78
N ALA A 55 -9.87 8.38 2.58
CA ALA A 55 -9.64 9.65 1.89
C ALA A 55 -9.19 10.80 2.82
N THR A 56 -9.06 10.56 4.13
CA THR A 56 -8.58 11.57 5.09
C THR A 56 -7.20 12.05 4.69
N LYS A 57 -7.05 13.37 4.48
CA LYS A 57 -5.76 13.99 4.14
C LYS A 57 -5.00 14.40 5.41
N PRO A 58 -3.66 14.32 5.41
CA PRO A 58 -2.83 13.82 4.31
C PRO A 58 -2.89 12.29 4.17
N LEU A 59 -2.63 11.76 2.97
CA LEU A 59 -2.63 10.31 2.69
C LEU A 59 -1.36 9.61 3.18
N ILE A 60 -0.52 10.32 3.93
CA ILE A 60 0.76 9.85 4.48
C ILE A 60 0.68 9.84 6.00
N PRO A 61 1.40 8.93 6.68
CA PRO A 61 1.37 8.86 8.13
C PRO A 61 1.99 10.10 8.78
N SER A 62 1.35 10.59 9.83
CA SER A 62 1.92 11.64 10.69
C SER A 62 2.96 11.02 11.62
N VAL A 63 4.21 11.46 11.50
CA VAL A 63 5.33 10.93 12.30
C VAL A 63 5.72 11.91 13.42
N PRO A 64 6.25 11.41 14.56
CA PRO A 64 6.78 12.26 15.61
C PRO A 64 7.93 13.15 15.13
N GLN A 65 8.18 14.26 15.84
CA GLN A 65 9.31 15.14 15.55
C GLN A 65 10.64 14.37 15.61
N GLY A 66 11.50 14.58 14.61
CA GLY A 66 12.79 13.91 14.49
C GLY A 66 12.74 12.54 13.80
N VAL A 67 11.55 12.02 13.47
CA VAL A 67 11.38 10.79 12.69
C VAL A 67 11.07 11.17 11.24
N PRO A 68 11.85 10.68 10.24
CA PRO A 68 11.52 10.94 8.84
C PRO A 68 10.24 10.17 8.45
N PRO A 69 9.32 10.80 7.70
CA PRO A 69 8.15 10.09 7.20
C PRO A 69 8.57 9.03 6.16
N PRO A 70 7.84 7.92 6.03
CA PRO A 70 8.17 6.85 5.08
C PRO A 70 7.97 7.28 3.61
N THR A 71 7.23 8.36 3.37
CA THR A 71 6.96 8.91 2.04
C THR A 71 6.51 10.37 2.17
N SER A 72 6.22 11.04 1.05
CA SER A 72 5.73 12.42 1.00
C SER A 72 4.49 12.56 0.13
N MET A 73 3.73 13.64 0.30
CA MET A 73 2.55 13.91 -0.54
C MET A 73 2.95 14.14 -1.99
N GLU A 74 4.09 14.80 -2.24
CA GLU A 74 4.63 15.02 -3.58
C GLU A 74 4.92 13.68 -4.28
N TYR A 75 5.48 12.71 -3.56
CA TYR A 75 5.70 11.37 -4.10
C TYR A 75 4.37 10.69 -4.44
N VAL A 76 3.40 10.72 -3.53
CA VAL A 76 2.07 10.14 -3.74
C VAL A 76 1.40 10.74 -4.98
N GLU A 77 1.45 12.07 -5.13
CA GLU A 77 0.88 12.77 -6.28
C GLU A 77 1.61 12.43 -7.58
N SER A 78 2.95 12.35 -7.54
CA SER A 78 3.75 11.94 -8.71
C SER A 78 3.50 10.50 -9.15
N TYR A 79 3.05 9.64 -8.22
CA TYR A 79 2.78 8.23 -8.49
C TYR A 79 1.39 8.00 -9.09
N LEU A 80 0.43 8.90 -8.88
CA LEU A 80 -0.94 8.73 -9.33
C LEU A 80 -1.07 8.54 -10.87
N PRO A 81 -0.37 9.32 -11.73
CA PRO A 81 -0.39 9.08 -13.18
C PRO A 81 0.07 7.68 -13.59
N TYR A 82 0.99 7.08 -12.82
CA TYR A 82 1.50 5.74 -13.07
C TYR A 82 0.45 4.64 -12.84
N LEU A 83 -0.48 4.88 -11.91
CA LEU A 83 -1.61 3.99 -11.64
C LEU A 83 -2.76 4.18 -12.64
N MET A 84 -2.92 5.39 -13.15
CA MET A 84 -4.08 5.76 -13.97
C MET A 84 -3.83 5.71 -15.48
N THR A 85 -2.57 5.63 -15.92
CA THR A 85 -2.21 5.68 -17.34
C THR A 85 -1.32 4.53 -17.76
N ALA A 86 -1.41 4.11 -19.01
CA ALA A 86 -0.58 3.09 -19.63
C ALA A 86 0.86 3.58 -19.92
N HIS A 87 1.23 4.77 -19.46
CA HIS A 87 2.59 5.26 -19.57
C HIS A 87 3.54 4.30 -18.84
N LYS A 88 4.62 3.93 -19.53
CA LYS A 88 5.63 2.99 -19.06
C LYS A 88 7.02 3.53 -19.41
N ALA A 89 7.90 3.61 -18.42
CA ALA A 89 9.29 3.97 -18.66
C ALA A 89 10.04 2.85 -19.37
N LYS A 90 11.16 3.20 -20.03
CA LYS A 90 11.92 2.27 -20.90
C LYS A 90 12.38 1.00 -20.18
N GLU A 91 12.75 1.13 -18.90
CA GLU A 91 13.29 0.03 -18.07
C GLU A 91 12.18 -0.80 -17.40
N GLU A 92 10.90 -0.44 -17.59
CA GLU A 92 9.78 -1.11 -16.92
C GLU A 92 9.19 -2.20 -17.82
N GLN A 93 8.96 -3.37 -17.23
CA GLN A 93 8.30 -4.47 -17.96
C GLN A 93 6.82 -4.18 -18.15
N TYR A 94 6.14 -3.71 -17.10
CA TYR A 94 4.74 -3.32 -17.10
C TYR A 94 4.47 -2.21 -16.06
N THR A 95 3.34 -1.52 -16.19
CA THR A 95 2.79 -0.66 -15.13
C THR A 95 1.37 -1.12 -14.77
N TYR A 96 0.88 -0.77 -13.58
CA TYR A 96 -0.51 -1.05 -13.24
C TYR A 96 -1.49 -0.29 -14.14
N GLY A 97 -1.16 0.94 -14.52
CA GLY A 97 -2.02 1.73 -15.41
C GLY A 97 -2.22 1.10 -16.79
N GLN A 98 -1.25 0.33 -17.32
CA GLN A 98 -1.45 -0.43 -18.58
C GLN A 98 -2.62 -1.42 -18.50
N TYR A 99 -2.87 -1.98 -17.31
CA TYR A 99 -3.99 -2.88 -17.08
C TYR A 99 -5.26 -2.13 -16.65
N LEU A 100 -5.13 -1.12 -15.77
CA LEU A 100 -6.27 -0.43 -15.17
C LEU A 100 -6.93 0.57 -16.12
N GLU A 101 -6.18 1.28 -16.96
CA GLU A 101 -6.69 2.40 -17.77
C GLU A 101 -7.91 1.99 -18.61
N LYS A 102 -7.85 0.83 -19.27
CA LYS A 102 -8.95 0.33 -20.10
C LYS A 102 -10.16 -0.14 -19.29
N GLN A 103 -9.95 -0.53 -18.03
CA GLN A 103 -11.00 -1.01 -17.14
C GLN A 103 -11.77 0.14 -16.48
N ILE A 104 -11.11 1.28 -16.22
CA ILE A 104 -11.72 2.43 -15.55
C ILE A 104 -13.02 2.88 -16.25
N PRO A 105 -13.08 3.12 -17.58
CA PRO A 105 -14.32 3.49 -18.25
C PRO A 105 -15.42 2.42 -18.17
N GLN A 106 -15.03 1.14 -18.18
CA GLN A 106 -15.99 0.03 -18.07
C GLN A 106 -16.63 -0.01 -16.69
N VAL A 107 -15.82 0.11 -15.63
CA VAL A 107 -16.31 0.19 -14.26
C VAL A 107 -17.22 1.40 -14.07
N ILE A 108 -16.85 2.57 -14.61
CA ILE A 108 -17.71 3.77 -14.60
C ILE A 108 -19.05 3.50 -15.29
N LYS A 109 -19.03 2.83 -16.45
CA LYS A 109 -20.25 2.46 -17.19
C LYS A 109 -21.14 1.54 -16.36
N MET A 110 -20.57 0.48 -15.77
CA MET A 110 -21.31 -0.46 -14.91
C MET A 110 -22.01 0.25 -13.75
N TYR A 111 -21.32 1.16 -13.04
CA TYR A 111 -21.94 1.93 -11.96
C TYR A 111 -23.02 2.91 -12.42
N LYS A 112 -22.98 3.39 -13.68
CA LYS A 112 -24.02 4.29 -14.22
C LYS A 112 -25.26 3.54 -14.69
N GLU A 113 -25.10 2.32 -15.18
CA GLU A 113 -26.18 1.53 -15.78
C GLU A 113 -26.88 0.62 -14.75
N ASP A 114 -26.12 0.01 -13.85
CA ASP A 114 -26.60 -1.02 -12.91
C ASP A 114 -26.58 -0.58 -11.44
N GLY A 115 -26.13 0.65 -11.15
CA GLY A 115 -25.86 1.18 -9.80
C GLY A 115 -26.90 2.16 -9.29
#